data_AF-A0A4Q4D3A2-F1
#
_entry.id   AF-A0A4Q4D3A2-F1
#
_cell.length_a   1.000
_cell.length_b   1.000
_cell.length_c   1.000
_cell.angle_alpha   90.00
_cell.angle_beta   90.00
_cell.angle_gamma   90.00
#
_symmetry.space_group_name_H-M   'P 1'
#
loop_
_entity.id
_entity.type
_entity.pdbx_description
1 polymer ?
#
loop_
_entity_poly.entity_id
_entity_poly.type
_entity_poly.pdbx_seq_one_letter_code
_entity_poly.pdbx_strand_id
1 'polypeptide(L)'
;MCRRAEALTMQWPKRREADSQAPEGAVLIHALDGFLTAGGAPRLAAEALSTGEGEIIHSFDVDELYDYRARRPFVTFQQDHYQDYDEPRLDIVLEHDAAGTPYYLLAGPEPDFRWEAFVGELRDVVTDLKIPLTLGLGAVPMGVPHT
;
A
#
# COMPACT_ATOMS: atom_id res chain seq x y z
N MET A 1 -10.11 -46.22 0.38
CA MET A 1 -9.68 -45.25 1.42
C MET A 1 -9.57 -43.87 0.77
N CYS A 2 -10.65 -43.11 0.77
CA CYS A 2 -10.70 -41.76 0.21
C CYS A 2 -10.44 -40.79 1.38
N ARG A 3 -9.28 -40.11 1.38
CA ARG A 3 -8.99 -39.09 2.39
C ARG A 3 -9.85 -37.87 2.09
N ARG A 4 -10.69 -37.48 3.06
CA ARG A 4 -11.40 -36.21 3.07
C ARG A 4 -10.38 -35.08 2.88
N ALA A 5 -10.57 -34.26 1.86
CA ALA A 5 -9.92 -32.97 1.78
C ALA A 5 -10.47 -32.12 2.94
N GLU A 6 -9.63 -31.86 3.94
CA GLU A 6 -9.90 -30.84 4.93
C GLU A 6 -9.99 -29.52 4.18
N ALA A 7 -11.14 -28.84 4.30
CA ALA A 7 -11.32 -27.51 3.75
C ALA A 7 -10.28 -26.60 4.42
N LEU A 8 -9.28 -26.17 3.64
CA LEU A 8 -8.40 -25.06 4.01
C LEU A 8 -9.31 -23.84 4.20
N THR A 9 -9.72 -23.60 5.44
CA THR A 9 -10.34 -22.34 5.80
C THR A 9 -9.22 -21.32 5.71
N MET A 10 -9.14 -20.62 4.58
CA MET A 10 -8.22 -19.51 4.37
C MET A 10 -8.61 -18.44 5.40
N GLN A 11 -7.92 -18.48 6.53
CA GLN A 11 -8.13 -17.54 7.61
C GLN A 11 -7.41 -16.27 7.20
N TRP A 12 -8.16 -15.33 6.60
CA TRP A 12 -7.62 -14.05 6.16
C TRP A 12 -6.90 -13.40 7.34
N PRO A 13 -5.65 -12.93 7.20
CA PRO A 13 -4.98 -12.22 8.28
C PRO A 13 -5.87 -11.06 8.69
N LYS A 14 -6.23 -11.01 9.98
CA LYS A 14 -7.04 -9.91 10.50
C LYS A 14 -6.33 -8.60 10.20
N ARG A 15 -7.05 -7.65 9.58
CA ARG A 15 -6.69 -6.24 9.42
C ARG A 15 -6.10 -5.77 10.76
N ARG A 16 -4.79 -5.52 10.81
CA ARG A 16 -4.11 -5.08 12.03
C ARG A 16 -4.26 -3.56 12.09
N GLU A 17 -5.13 -3.09 12.97
CA GLU A 17 -5.01 -1.75 13.54
C GLU A 17 -3.96 -1.84 14.65
N ALA A 18 -2.90 -1.06 14.52
CA ALA A 18 -1.91 -0.92 15.58
C ALA A 18 -2.46 -0.10 16.74
N ASP A 19 -2.13 -0.51 17.97
CA ASP A 19 -2.46 0.18 19.24
C ASP A 19 -1.36 1.19 19.64
N SER A 20 -0.44 1.50 18.71
CA SER A 20 0.70 2.36 18.95
C SER A 20 0.28 3.82 18.97
N GLN A 21 0.74 4.56 19.98
CA GLN A 21 0.51 6.00 20.09
C GLN A 21 1.26 6.70 18.94
N ALA A 22 0.54 6.91 17.84
CA ALA A 22 0.97 7.64 16.67
C ALA A 22 1.73 8.93 17.07
N PRO A 23 2.98 9.12 16.62
CA PRO A 23 3.73 10.31 16.97
C PRO A 23 3.06 11.55 16.36
N GLU A 24 2.62 12.47 17.22
CA GLU A 24 2.00 13.73 16.77
C GLU A 24 2.98 14.51 15.88
N GLY A 25 2.48 15.04 14.77
CA GLY A 25 3.27 15.88 13.86
C GLY A 25 4.04 15.14 12.76
N ALA A 26 3.98 13.80 12.71
CA ALA A 26 4.54 13.03 11.60
C ALA A 26 3.78 13.30 10.29
N VAL A 27 4.50 13.43 9.18
CA VAL A 27 3.94 13.71 7.85
C VAL A 27 3.43 12.44 7.16
N LEU A 28 2.48 12.56 6.24
CA LEU A 28 2.07 11.48 5.34
C LEU A 28 2.69 11.68 3.96
N ILE A 29 3.38 10.67 3.45
CA ILE A 29 3.82 10.59 2.07
C ILE A 29 2.95 9.55 1.37
N HIS A 30 2.36 9.90 0.22
CA HIS A 30 1.60 8.94 -0.58
C HIS A 30 2.17 8.78 -1.99
N ALA A 31 2.28 7.53 -2.43
CA ALA A 31 2.80 7.13 -3.73
C ALA A 31 1.92 6.01 -4.29
N LEU A 32 0.91 6.41 -5.07
CA LEU A 32 -0.04 5.49 -5.69
C LEU A 32 0.45 5.07 -7.08
N ASP A 33 0.34 3.78 -7.38
CA ASP A 33 0.71 3.21 -8.67
C ASP A 33 -0.51 3.10 -9.59
N GLY A 34 -0.56 3.93 -10.64
CA GLY A 34 -1.65 3.92 -11.62
C GLY A 34 -1.54 5.01 -12.70
N PHE A 35 -1.56 6.29 -12.30
CA PHE A 35 -1.72 7.41 -13.25
C PHE A 35 -0.40 8.10 -13.66
N LEU A 36 0.33 8.70 -12.71
CA LEU A 36 1.54 9.51 -12.99
C LEU A 36 2.82 8.76 -12.62
N THR A 37 3.20 7.78 -13.43
CA THR A 37 4.26 6.80 -13.08
C THR A 37 5.44 6.79 -14.05
N ALA A 38 5.79 7.95 -14.64
CA ALA A 38 6.93 8.03 -15.57
C ALA A 38 8.21 7.42 -14.95
N GLY A 39 8.81 6.45 -15.66
CA GLY A 39 10.00 5.73 -15.19
C GLY A 39 9.78 4.87 -13.95
N GLY A 40 8.54 4.62 -13.53
CA GLY A 40 8.22 3.95 -12.26
C GLY A 40 8.64 4.75 -11.02
N ALA A 41 8.91 6.05 -11.17
CA ALA A 41 9.55 6.85 -10.12
C ALA A 41 8.79 6.87 -8.79
N PRO A 42 7.44 7.01 -8.72
CA PRO A 42 6.73 6.97 -7.44
C PRO A 42 6.87 5.61 -6.74
N ARG A 43 6.77 4.50 -7.48
CA ARG A 43 6.95 3.15 -6.93
C ARG A 43 8.36 2.95 -6.39
N LEU A 44 9.38 3.33 -7.17
CA LEU A 44 10.78 3.25 -6.74
C LEU A 44 11.07 4.13 -5.51
N ALA A 45 10.45 5.32 -5.44
CA ALA A 45 10.56 6.19 -4.28
C ALA A 45 9.90 5.58 -3.04
N ALA A 46 8.72 4.98 -3.18
CA ALA A 46 8.04 4.26 -2.11
C ALA A 46 8.86 3.06 -1.61
N GLU A 47 9.44 2.27 -2.53
CA GLU A 47 10.35 1.16 -2.20
C GLU A 47 11.60 1.63 -1.45
N ALA A 48 12.15 2.79 -1.82
CA ALA A 48 13.32 3.37 -1.14
C ALA A 48 12.99 3.97 0.24
N LEU A 49 11.75 4.42 0.45
CA LEU A 49 11.26 4.93 1.74
C LEU A 49 10.86 3.77 2.68
N SER A 50 10.26 2.71 2.15
CA SER A 50 9.88 1.54 2.95
C SER A 50 11.12 0.89 3.59
N THR A 51 11.13 0.77 4.93
CA THR A 51 12.23 0.09 5.63
C THR A 51 12.05 -1.43 5.66
N GLY A 52 10.81 -1.90 5.43
CA GLY A 52 10.42 -3.31 5.56
C GLY A 52 10.16 -3.74 7.00
N GLU A 53 10.40 -2.88 7.98
CA GLU A 53 10.15 -3.11 9.41
C GLU A 53 9.04 -2.22 9.98
N GLY A 54 8.43 -1.39 9.12
CA GLY A 54 7.39 -0.44 9.49
C GLY A 54 6.12 -1.09 10.05
N GLU A 55 5.41 -0.33 10.88
CA GLU A 55 4.17 -0.78 11.51
C GLU A 55 2.96 -0.37 10.66
N ILE A 56 2.11 -1.34 10.30
CA ILE A 56 0.85 -1.04 9.58
C ILE A 56 -0.12 -0.37 10.56
N ILE A 57 -0.47 0.88 10.26
CA ILE A 57 -1.40 1.70 11.04
C ILE A 57 -2.82 1.55 10.52
N HIS A 58 -2.97 1.51 9.20
CA HIS A 58 -4.28 1.39 8.54
C HIS A 58 -4.16 0.57 7.25
N SER A 59 -5.17 -0.24 6.95
CA SER A 59 -5.24 -1.06 5.73
C SER A 59 -6.58 -0.83 5.03
N PHE A 60 -6.53 -0.30 3.82
CA PHE A 60 -7.72 -0.09 2.98
C PHE A 60 -8.25 -1.43 2.46
N ASP A 61 -9.57 -1.51 2.22
CA ASP A 61 -10.18 -2.69 1.61
C ASP A 61 -9.96 -2.71 0.09
N VAL A 62 -8.85 -3.31 -0.34
CA VAL A 62 -8.45 -3.33 -1.76
C VAL A 62 -9.47 -4.09 -2.62
N ASP A 63 -10.22 -5.05 -2.07
CA ASP A 63 -11.25 -5.79 -2.82
C ASP A 63 -12.38 -4.88 -3.31
N GLU A 64 -12.67 -3.79 -2.59
CA GLU A 64 -13.68 -2.81 -2.99
C GLU A 64 -13.13 -1.73 -3.94
N LEU A 65 -11.80 -1.62 -4.05
CA LEU A 65 -11.11 -0.51 -4.71
C LEU A 65 -10.40 -0.93 -6.01
N TYR A 66 -10.09 -2.21 -6.20
CA TYR A 66 -9.16 -2.70 -7.22
C TYR A 66 -9.85 -3.58 -8.28
N ASP A 67 -9.64 -3.25 -9.56
CA ASP A 67 -10.02 -4.09 -10.69
C ASP A 67 -8.95 -5.16 -10.96
N TYR A 68 -9.15 -6.33 -10.35
CA TYR A 68 -8.32 -7.53 -10.52
C TYR A 68 -8.19 -8.04 -11.97
N ARG A 69 -9.08 -7.61 -12.88
CA ARG A 69 -9.00 -8.00 -14.29
C ARG A 69 -8.17 -7.00 -15.10
N ALA A 70 -8.26 -5.71 -14.78
CA ALA A 70 -7.46 -4.67 -15.41
C ALA A 70 -5.99 -4.78 -14.98
N ARG A 71 -5.75 -5.07 -13.69
CA ARG A 71 -4.42 -5.24 -13.11
C ARG A 71 -4.40 -6.60 -12.41
N ARG A 72 -3.83 -7.60 -13.09
CA ARG A 72 -3.79 -8.97 -12.56
C ARG A 72 -2.59 -9.11 -11.63
N PRO A 73 -2.79 -9.39 -10.33
CA PRO A 73 -1.66 -9.62 -9.45
C PRO A 73 -0.93 -10.90 -9.85
N PHE A 74 0.38 -10.93 -9.62
CA PHE A 74 1.21 -12.04 -10.02
C PHE A 74 0.96 -13.25 -9.12
N VAL A 75 1.01 -14.43 -9.74
CA VAL A 75 0.95 -15.71 -9.03
C VAL A 75 2.22 -16.48 -9.39
N THR A 76 2.97 -16.90 -8.39
CA THR A 76 4.15 -17.74 -8.57
C THR A 76 3.72 -19.19 -8.70
N PHE A 77 4.04 -19.82 -9.83
CA PHE A 77 3.82 -21.25 -10.06
C PHE A 77 5.15 -22.00 -9.96
N GLN A 78 5.26 -22.93 -9.01
CA GLN A 78 6.45 -23.72 -8.78
C GLN A 78 6.19 -25.18 -9.15
N GLN A 79 6.75 -25.60 -10.29
CA GLN A 79 6.70 -26.95 -10.85
C GLN A 79 5.30 -27.50 -11.14
N ASP A 80 4.51 -27.76 -10.10
CA ASP A 80 3.21 -28.42 -10.14
C ASP A 80 2.13 -27.75 -9.28
N HIS A 81 2.46 -26.66 -8.57
CA HIS A 81 1.51 -25.95 -7.71
C HIS A 81 1.72 -24.43 -7.75
N TYR A 82 0.66 -23.71 -7.42
CA TYR A 82 0.76 -22.28 -7.10
C TYR A 82 1.41 -22.14 -5.72
N GLN A 83 2.55 -21.45 -5.68
CA GLN A 83 3.38 -21.29 -4.49
C GLN A 83 3.06 -19.99 -3.76
N ASP A 84 2.87 -18.90 -4.51
CA ASP A 84 2.73 -17.57 -3.93
C ASP A 84 1.81 -16.68 -4.77
N TYR A 85 1.31 -15.63 -4.14
CA TYR A 85 0.41 -14.65 -4.73
C TYR A 85 0.80 -13.27 -4.23
N ASP A 86 1.16 -12.38 -5.16
CA ASP A 86 1.48 -11.00 -4.86
C ASP A 86 0.18 -10.25 -4.57
N GLU A 87 -0.27 -10.31 -3.32
CA GLU A 87 -1.50 -9.66 -2.88
C GLU A 87 -1.40 -8.14 -3.07
N PRO A 88 -2.34 -7.51 -3.81
CA PRO A 88 -2.37 -6.07 -3.91
C PRO A 88 -2.78 -5.49 -2.55
N ARG A 89 -1.91 -4.66 -1.98
CA ARG A 89 -2.11 -4.04 -0.67
C ARG A 89 -2.04 -2.53 -0.79
N LEU A 90 -2.92 -1.85 -0.05
CA LEU A 90 -2.94 -0.41 0.08
C LEU A 90 -2.99 -0.11 1.58
N ASP A 91 -1.81 0.12 2.15
CA ASP A 91 -1.61 0.25 3.58
C ASP A 91 -0.97 1.61 3.90
N ILE A 92 -1.29 2.16 5.07
CA ILE A 92 -0.58 3.26 5.71
C ILE A 92 0.35 2.63 6.74
N VAL A 93 1.66 2.77 6.51
CA VAL A 93 2.72 2.21 7.36
C VAL A 93 3.46 3.34 8.06
N LEU A 94 3.66 3.21 9.37
CA LEU A 94 4.55 4.07 10.16
C LEU A 94 5.99 3.59 9.98
N GLU A 95 6.78 4.43 9.34
CA GLU A 95 8.19 4.22 9.04
C GLU A 95 9.05 5.21 9.85
N HIS A 96 10.34 4.92 9.97
CA HIS A 96 11.31 5.81 10.59
C HIS A 96 12.49 6.04 9.64
N ASP A 97 12.94 7.28 9.52
CA ASP A 97 14.14 7.60 8.73
C ASP A 97 15.42 7.14 9.46
N ALA A 98 16.57 7.32 8.81
CA ALA A 98 17.86 6.96 9.39
C ALA A 98 18.22 7.73 10.68
N ALA A 99 17.56 8.86 10.95
CA ALA A 99 17.70 9.64 12.17
C ALA A 99 16.63 9.30 13.24
N GLY A 100 15.72 8.36 12.94
CA GLY A 100 14.62 7.97 13.81
C GLY A 100 13.42 8.91 13.75
N THR A 101 13.32 9.79 12.74
CA THR A 101 12.16 10.65 12.55
C THR A 101 11.00 9.84 11.99
N PRO A 102 9.82 9.84 12.62
CA PRO A 102 8.68 9.08 12.14
C PRO A 102 7.99 9.77 10.95
N TYR A 103 7.50 8.97 10.02
CA TYR A 103 6.61 9.41 8.94
C TYR A 103 5.67 8.27 8.52
N TYR A 104 4.51 8.64 7.98
CA TYR A 104 3.57 7.68 7.42
C TYR A 104 3.81 7.54 5.92
N LEU A 105 3.82 6.31 5.42
CA LEU A 105 3.90 5.98 4.01
C LEU A 105 2.61 5.26 3.58
N LEU A 106 1.90 5.86 2.62
CA LEU A 106 0.81 5.24 1.89
C LEU A 106 1.31 4.84 0.50
N ALA A 107 1.54 3.55 0.29
CA ALA A 107 2.02 3.02 -0.98
C ALA A 107 1.20 1.81 -1.42
N GLY A 108 0.95 1.69 -2.72
CA GLY A 108 0.14 0.62 -3.27
C GLY A 108 -0.54 1.00 -4.59
N PRO A 109 -1.44 0.15 -5.09
CA PRO A 109 -2.17 0.43 -6.30
C PRO A 109 -3.14 1.59 -6.11
N GLU A 110 -3.21 2.49 -7.09
CA GLU A 110 -4.23 3.53 -7.13
C GLU A 110 -5.63 2.91 -7.23
N PRO A 111 -6.64 3.37 -6.46
CA PRO A 111 -8.00 2.86 -6.55
C PRO A 111 -8.60 3.00 -7.96
N ASP A 112 -9.20 1.94 -8.50
CA ASP A 112 -10.01 1.98 -9.73
C ASP A 112 -11.43 2.47 -9.44
N PHE A 113 -11.94 2.17 -8.24
CA PHE A 113 -13.32 2.44 -7.84
C PHE A 113 -13.41 3.26 -6.55
N ARG A 114 -14.61 3.79 -6.27
CA ARG A 114 -15.00 4.38 -4.97
C ARG A 114 -14.09 5.50 -4.43
N TRP A 115 -13.53 6.33 -5.32
CA TRP A 115 -12.64 7.44 -4.98
C TRP A 115 -13.12 8.33 -3.82
N GLU A 116 -14.39 8.75 -3.81
CA GLU A 116 -14.92 9.60 -2.73
C GLU A 116 -14.95 8.88 -1.38
N ALA A 117 -15.21 7.57 -1.37
CA ALA A 117 -15.18 6.77 -0.14
C ALA A 117 -13.74 6.57 0.35
N PHE A 118 -12.82 6.25 -0.56
CA PHE A 118 -11.40 6.11 -0.26
C PHE A 118 -10.81 7.42 0.31
N VAL A 119 -11.07 8.56 -0.33
CA VAL A 119 -10.60 9.86 0.16
C VAL A 119 -11.27 10.24 1.48
N GLY A 120 -12.54 9.89 1.68
CA GLY A 120 -13.23 10.06 2.96
C GLY A 120 -12.55 9.30 4.09
N GLU A 121 -12.30 8.01 3.89
CA GLU A 121 -11.61 7.14 4.85
C GLU A 121 -10.17 7.62 5.11
N LEU A 122 -9.41 7.98 4.07
CA LEU A 122 -8.07 8.53 4.19
C LEU A 122 -8.08 9.84 5.01
N ARG A 123 -9.08 10.70 4.80
CA ARG A 123 -9.23 11.95 5.54
C ARG A 123 -9.53 11.71 7.03
N ASP A 124 -10.33 10.71 7.35
CA ASP A 124 -10.61 10.32 8.72
C ASP A 124 -9.31 9.87 9.41
N VAL A 125 -8.52 9.02 8.76
CA VAL A 125 -7.19 8.60 9.24
C VAL A 125 -6.24 9.79 9.44
N VAL A 126 -6.14 10.68 8.45
CA VAL A 126 -5.31 11.91 8.54
C VAL A 126 -5.72 12.79 9.72
N THR A 127 -7.02 12.89 9.99
CA THR A 127 -7.57 13.70 11.08
C THR A 127 -7.30 13.06 12.44
N ASP A 128 -7.53 11.76 12.57
CA ASP A 128 -7.35 11.00 13.82
C ASP A 128 -5.87 10.94 14.23
N LEU A 129 -4.97 10.78 13.26
CA LEU A 129 -3.52 10.79 13.45
C LEU A 129 -2.93 12.21 13.54
N LYS A 130 -3.76 13.27 13.39
CA LYS A 130 -3.35 14.69 13.43
C LYS A 130 -2.17 15.00 12.49
N ILE A 131 -2.20 14.45 11.28
CA ILE A 131 -1.12 14.61 10.31
C ILE A 131 -1.12 16.06 9.79
N PRO A 132 -0.02 16.82 9.97
CA PRO A 132 0.01 18.24 9.64
C PRO A 132 0.23 18.50 8.14
N LEU A 133 0.77 17.52 7.40
CA LEU A 133 1.14 17.65 6.00
C LEU A 133 1.02 16.31 5.27
N THR A 134 0.43 16.36 4.08
CA THR A 134 0.38 15.24 3.14
C THR A 134 1.16 15.61 1.88
N LEU A 135 2.09 14.73 1.46
CA LEU A 135 2.97 14.89 0.32
C LEU A 135 2.64 13.81 -0.73
N GLY A 136 2.27 14.23 -1.93
CA GLY A 136 1.98 13.33 -3.04
C GLY A 136 3.16 13.17 -3.99
N LEU A 137 3.51 11.93 -4.30
CA LEU A 137 4.54 11.60 -5.29
C LEU A 137 3.89 11.26 -6.63
N GLY A 138 4.35 11.94 -7.69
CA GLY A 138 3.91 11.70 -9.06
C GLY A 138 5.02 12.05 -10.05
N ALA A 139 5.01 11.40 -11.21
CA ALA A 139 6.01 11.58 -12.24
C ALA A 139 5.35 11.73 -13.61
N VAL A 140 5.68 12.83 -14.30
CA VAL A 140 5.13 13.19 -15.62
C VAL A 140 6.27 13.16 -16.64
N PRO A 141 6.09 12.49 -17.79
CA PRO A 141 7.10 12.53 -18.83
C PRO A 141 7.15 13.93 -19.45
N MET A 142 8.35 14.49 -19.53
CA MET A 142 8.62 15.78 -20.17
C MET A 142 9.68 15.60 -21.24
N GLY A 143 9.66 16.44 -22.27
CA GLY A 143 10.66 16.46 -23.36
C GLY A 143 12.00 17.04 -22.91
N VAL A 144 12.61 16.43 -21.88
CA VAL A 144 13.91 16.81 -21.32
C VAL A 144 14.93 15.71 -21.61
N PRO A 145 16.18 16.05 -21.96
CA PRO A 145 17.21 15.04 -22.17
C PRO A 145 17.57 14.35 -20.84
N HIS A 146 17.95 13.08 -20.91
CA HIS A 146 18.54 12.38 -19.76
C HIS A 146 20.03 12.73 -19.55
N THR A 147 20.59 13.61 -20.38
CA THR A 147 21.99 14.08 -20.38
C THR A 147 22.08 15.52 -19.92
#